data_AF-A0A963PVF1-F1
#
_entry.id   AF-A0A963PVF1-F1
#
_cell.length_a   1.000
_cell.length_b   1.000
_cell.length_c   1.000
_cell.angle_alpha   90.00
_cell.angle_beta   90.00
_cell.angle_gamma   90.00
#
_symmetry.space_group_name_H-M   'P 1'
#
loop_
_entity.id
_entity.type
_entity.pdbx_description
1 polymer ?
#
loop_
_entity_poly.entity_id
_entity_poly.type
_entity_poly.pdbx_seq_one_letter_code
_entity_poly.pdbx_strand_id
1 'polypeptide(L)'
;MLDEIEGTIQGHRDGHGFVTRDDGEADIYLPPNEMRAVLHKDRVKVRIVRSDRKGRPEGRVVEIVERPPQPIIGRLLQEGGVWLVAPEDKRYGQDVLIPKGATGTAKTGQVVVVDLVEPPALYGQPVGRIKEVLGEIDDPGMEIEIAVRKYSVPHEFSEACIAQARTLPEKVRPQDKKGRIDLTDVPLVTIDGEDARDFDDAVYCEPATMGRGKSATKGWRLLVAIADVSHYVETGSAIDIDAYDRATSVYFPRRVIPMLPEKLSNGLCSLNPEVDRLCMVCDMFVGADGEVTAYQFYPAVMWSHA
;
A
#
# COMPACT_ATOMS: atom_id res chain seq x y z
N MET A 1 22.66 18.13 31.40
CA MET A 1 21.58 17.13 31.28
C MET A 1 21.94 16.31 30.05
N LEU A 2 21.88 14.98 30.12
CA LEU A 2 22.07 14.17 28.91
C LEU A 2 20.84 14.37 28.02
N ASP A 3 21.06 14.70 26.76
CA ASP A 3 19.98 14.98 25.81
C ASP A 3 19.11 13.73 25.63
N GLU A 4 17.79 13.94 25.61
CA GLU A 4 16.80 12.92 25.27
C GLU A 4 16.56 12.97 23.76
N ILE A 5 16.59 11.80 23.14
CA ILE A 5 16.45 11.64 21.70
C ILE A 5 15.14 10.90 21.44
N GLU A 6 14.30 11.46 20.59
CA GLU A 6 13.06 10.81 20.13
C GLU A 6 13.33 9.93 18.91
N GLY A 7 12.59 8.83 18.83
CA GLY A 7 12.65 7.92 17.71
C GLY A 7 11.69 6.74 17.83
N THR A 8 11.76 5.85 16.86
CA THR A 8 10.87 4.69 16.75
C THR A 8 11.62 3.38 17.03
N ILE A 9 11.03 2.50 17.84
CA ILE A 9 11.59 1.19 18.17
C ILE A 9 11.54 0.24 16.97
N GLN A 10 12.70 -0.27 16.57
CA GLN A 10 12.86 -1.41 15.68
C GLN A 10 13.32 -2.64 16.49
N GLY A 11 12.40 -3.53 16.82
CA GLY A 11 12.72 -4.78 17.51
C GLY A 11 13.49 -5.76 16.60
N HIS A 12 14.24 -6.66 17.21
CA HIS A 12 14.97 -7.74 16.54
C HIS A 12 14.54 -9.11 17.07
N ARG A 13 14.58 -10.14 16.21
CA ARG A 13 14.18 -11.51 16.56
C ARG A 13 14.98 -12.15 17.69
N ASP A 14 16.17 -11.64 17.97
CA ASP A 14 17.06 -12.13 19.03
C ASP A 14 16.83 -11.40 20.37
N GLY A 15 15.77 -10.59 20.48
CA GLY A 15 15.33 -9.91 21.70
C GLY A 15 15.96 -8.55 21.97
N HIS A 16 17.02 -8.15 21.25
CA HIS A 16 17.51 -6.77 21.25
C HIS A 16 16.69 -5.90 20.27
N GLY A 17 17.00 -4.61 20.19
CA GLY A 17 16.39 -3.71 19.22
C GLY A 17 17.21 -2.47 18.96
N PHE A 18 16.64 -1.57 18.19
CA PHE A 18 17.23 -0.29 17.82
C PHE A 18 16.19 0.82 17.94
N VAL A 19 16.64 2.06 18.09
CA VAL A 19 15.81 3.25 17.92
C VAL A 19 16.28 3.97 16.67
N THR A 20 15.41 4.02 15.67
CA THR A 20 15.59 4.88 14.49
C THR A 20 15.25 6.30 14.92
N ARG A 21 16.24 7.18 14.89
CA ARG A 21 16.14 8.52 15.44
C ARG A 21 15.41 9.46 14.48
N ASP A 22 14.62 10.38 15.04
CA ASP A 22 13.89 11.38 14.26
C ASP A 22 14.84 12.43 13.62
N ASP A 23 16.05 12.60 14.17
CA ASP A 23 17.09 13.51 13.66
C ASP A 23 17.91 12.93 12.49
N GLY A 24 17.66 11.68 12.08
CA GLY A 24 18.33 11.02 10.96
C GLY A 24 19.77 10.56 11.23
N GLU A 25 20.26 10.71 12.46
CA GLU A 25 21.56 10.19 12.88
C GLU A 25 21.52 8.66 13.05
N ALA A 26 22.70 8.06 13.28
CA ALA A 26 22.81 6.61 13.43
C ALA A 26 21.92 6.03 14.56
N ASP A 27 21.31 4.88 14.27
CA ASP A 27 20.43 4.16 15.19
C ASP A 27 21.06 3.87 16.55
N ILE A 28 20.22 3.92 17.58
CA ILE A 28 20.63 3.65 18.97
C ILE A 28 20.31 2.21 19.33
N TYR A 29 21.31 1.43 19.69
CA TYR A 29 21.12 0.04 20.11
C TYR A 29 20.43 -0.03 21.47
N LEU A 30 19.44 -0.92 21.59
CA LEU A 30 18.75 -1.24 22.84
C LEU A 30 19.03 -2.70 23.23
N PRO A 31 19.58 -2.95 24.42
CA PRO A 31 19.84 -4.30 24.89
C PRO A 31 18.54 -5.03 25.26
N PRO A 32 18.54 -6.38 25.32
CA PRO A 32 17.33 -7.17 25.53
C PRO A 32 16.54 -6.86 26.80
N ASN A 33 17.19 -6.36 27.85
CA ASN A 33 16.51 -5.94 29.09
C ASN A 33 15.65 -4.68 28.89
N GLU A 34 16.09 -3.74 28.05
CA GLU A 34 15.32 -2.52 27.74
C GLU A 34 14.13 -2.86 26.84
N MET A 35 14.32 -3.80 25.90
CA MET A 35 13.27 -4.26 24.98
C MET A 35 12.11 -4.98 25.66
N ARG A 36 12.24 -5.38 26.94
CA ARG A 36 11.14 -6.03 27.69
C ARG A 36 9.95 -5.10 27.95
N ALA A 37 10.19 -3.80 28.08
CA ALA A 37 9.15 -2.82 28.43
C ALA A 37 8.54 -2.10 27.23
N VAL A 38 9.05 -2.35 26.02
CA VAL A 38 8.61 -1.68 24.78
C VAL A 38 8.20 -2.71 23.73
N LEU A 39 7.45 -2.26 22.73
CA LEU A 39 7.09 -3.04 21.57
C LEU A 39 7.73 -2.47 20.30
N HIS A 40 7.80 -3.31 19.27
CA HIS A 40 8.16 -2.84 17.93
C HIS A 40 7.19 -1.74 17.49
N LYS A 41 7.74 -0.64 16.94
CA LYS A 41 7.05 0.57 16.49
C LYS A 41 6.50 1.49 17.59
N ASP A 42 6.79 1.21 18.86
CA ASP A 42 6.63 2.24 19.89
C ASP A 42 7.49 3.46 19.54
N ARG A 43 6.94 4.66 19.78
CA ARG A 43 7.68 5.91 19.73
C ARG A 43 8.15 6.25 21.13
N VAL A 44 9.44 6.50 21.28
CA VAL A 44 10.09 6.57 22.60
C VAL A 44 11.03 7.76 22.69
N LYS A 45 11.29 8.21 23.92
CA LYS A 45 12.48 8.98 24.27
C LYS A 45 13.54 8.06 24.85
N VAL A 46 14.74 8.17 24.32
CA VAL A 46 15.91 7.42 24.78
C VAL A 46 17.04 8.34 25.20
N ARG A 47 17.84 7.90 26.17
CA ARG A 47 19.13 8.53 26.51
C ARG A 47 20.26 7.58 26.19
N ILE A 48 21.32 8.10 25.57
CA ILE A 48 22.55 7.34 25.34
C ILE A 48 23.27 7.17 26.68
N VAL A 49 23.46 5.93 27.10
CA VAL A 49 24.12 5.58 28.37
C VAL A 49 25.59 5.24 28.20
N ARG A 50 25.97 4.73 27.02
CA ARG A 50 27.36 4.46 26.63
C ARG A 50 27.48 4.32 25.12
N SER A 51 28.70 4.28 24.63
CA SER A 51 29.00 3.84 23.26
C SER A 51 29.87 2.60 23.31
N ASP A 52 29.68 1.68 22.37
CA ASP A 52 30.54 0.51 22.25
C ASP A 52 31.94 0.87 21.72
N ARG A 53 32.84 -0.11 21.62
CA ARG A 53 34.21 0.09 21.11
C ARG A 53 34.29 0.59 19.66
N LYS A 54 33.20 0.47 18.91
CA LYS A 54 33.06 0.95 17.51
C LYS A 54 32.32 2.29 17.44
N GLY A 55 32.03 2.92 18.57
CA GLY A 55 31.32 4.19 18.66
C GLY A 55 29.81 4.08 18.51
N ARG A 56 29.22 2.88 18.45
CA ARG A 56 27.76 2.72 18.31
C ARG A 56 27.07 3.06 19.63
N PRO A 57 26.06 3.95 19.62
CA PRO A 57 25.39 4.37 20.84
C PRO A 57 24.50 3.24 21.39
N GLU A 58 24.56 3.04 22.70
CA GLU A 58 23.65 2.19 23.46
C GLU A 58 22.73 3.07 24.29
N GLY A 59 21.43 2.85 24.16
CA GLY A 59 20.38 3.64 24.76
C GLY A 59 19.69 2.97 25.93
N ARG A 60 19.05 3.79 26.76
CA ARG A 60 18.06 3.40 27.76
C ARG A 60 16.76 4.12 27.46
N VAL A 61 15.64 3.39 27.50
CA VAL A 61 14.31 3.98 27.30
C VAL A 61 13.93 4.77 28.55
N VAL A 62 13.53 6.02 28.36
CA VAL A 62 13.09 6.92 29.44
C VAL A 62 11.57 7.00 29.48
N GLU A 63 10.96 7.14 28.30
CA GLU A 63 9.52 7.36 28.15
C GLU A 63 9.04 6.74 26.84
N ILE A 64 7.82 6.19 26.85
CA ILE A 64 7.08 5.86 25.63
C ILE A 64 6.19 7.06 25.32
N VAL A 65 6.50 7.76 24.24
CA VAL A 65 5.78 8.95 23.78
C VAL A 65 4.44 8.55 23.18
N GLU A 66 4.45 7.51 22.36
CA GLU A 66 3.27 7.04 21.65
C GLU A 66 3.37 5.54 21.40
N ARG A 67 2.26 4.83 21.57
CA ARG A 67 2.11 3.45 21.09
C ARG A 67 1.05 3.44 19.99
N PRO A 68 1.45 3.37 18.71
CA PRO A 68 0.49 3.30 17.62
C PRO A 68 -0.43 2.08 17.80
N PRO A 69 -1.75 2.21 17.56
CA PRO A 69 -2.65 1.07 17.58
C PRO A 69 -2.29 0.15 16.42
N GLN A 70 -1.64 -0.97 16.72
CA GLN A 70 -1.24 -1.95 15.72
C GLN A 70 -1.82 -3.31 16.05
N PRO A 71 -2.56 -3.93 15.12
CA PRO A 71 -3.01 -5.30 15.32
C PRO A 71 -1.80 -6.22 15.43
N ILE A 72 -1.72 -7.00 16.51
CA ILE A 72 -0.71 -8.05 16.64
C ILE A 72 -1.29 -9.31 16.02
N ILE A 73 -0.67 -9.79 14.95
CA ILE A 73 -1.04 -11.05 14.30
C ILE A 73 -0.14 -12.14 14.85
N GLY A 74 -0.75 -13.26 15.23
CA GLY A 74 0.01 -14.38 15.74
C GLY A 74 -0.81 -15.66 15.75
N ARG A 75 -0.13 -16.74 16.10
CA ARG A 75 -0.75 -18.05 16.26
C ARG A 75 -1.25 -18.20 17.69
N LEU A 76 -2.51 -18.58 17.85
CA LEU A 76 -3.07 -18.92 19.16
C LEU A 76 -2.54 -20.27 19.62
N LEU A 77 -1.92 -20.30 20.79
CA LEU A 77 -1.35 -21.49 21.41
C LEU A 77 -1.98 -21.70 22.79
N GLN A 78 -1.96 -22.96 23.23
CA GLN A 78 -2.35 -23.34 24.58
C GLN A 78 -1.26 -24.22 25.18
N GLU A 79 -0.52 -23.67 26.13
CA GLU A 79 0.64 -24.33 26.76
C GLU A 79 0.46 -24.35 28.28
N GLY A 80 0.56 -25.53 28.89
CA GLY A 80 0.43 -25.66 30.36
C GLY A 80 -0.90 -25.14 30.93
N GLY A 81 -1.97 -25.07 30.11
CA GLY A 81 -3.27 -24.50 30.49
C GLY A 81 -3.39 -22.98 30.34
N VAL A 82 -2.33 -22.31 29.90
CA VAL A 82 -2.29 -20.87 29.61
C VAL A 82 -2.50 -20.67 28.11
N TRP A 83 -3.32 -19.68 27.76
CA TRP A 83 -3.50 -19.26 26.37
C TRP A 83 -2.55 -18.11 26.07
N LEU A 84 -1.85 -18.22 24.94
CA LEU A 84 -0.92 -17.20 24.48
C LEU A 84 -1.00 -17.08 22.97
N VAL A 85 -0.71 -15.90 22.46
CA VAL A 85 -0.53 -15.67 21.03
C VAL A 85 0.93 -15.40 20.78
N ALA A 86 1.56 -16.27 19.99
CA ALA A 86 2.92 -16.09 19.54
C ALA A 86 2.90 -15.22 18.27
N PRO A 87 3.47 -14.00 18.30
CA PRO A 87 3.44 -13.12 17.13
C PRO A 87 4.14 -13.73 15.92
N GLU A 88 3.56 -13.51 14.73
CA GLU A 88 4.19 -13.84 13.45
C GLU A 88 5.38 -12.92 13.16
N ASP A 89 5.29 -11.66 13.60
CA ASP A 89 6.43 -10.75 13.58
C ASP A 89 7.32 -10.94 14.81
N LYS A 90 8.40 -11.71 14.63
CA LYS A 90 9.38 -12.00 15.70
C LYS A 90 10.06 -10.76 16.29
N ARG A 91 9.93 -9.58 15.68
CA ARG A 91 10.44 -8.32 16.24
C ARG A 91 9.69 -7.86 17.49
N TYR A 92 8.47 -8.35 17.74
CA TYR A 92 7.77 -8.11 19.01
C TYR A 92 8.46 -8.82 20.18
N GLY A 93 9.15 -9.93 19.92
CA GLY A 93 10.05 -10.60 20.88
C GLY A 93 9.39 -11.21 22.12
N GLN A 94 8.07 -11.06 22.30
CA GLN A 94 7.31 -11.52 23.46
C GLN A 94 5.96 -12.09 23.03
N ASP A 95 5.55 -13.18 23.66
CA ASP A 95 4.21 -13.73 23.48
C ASP A 95 3.17 -12.91 24.24
N VAL A 96 1.96 -12.80 23.67
CA VAL A 96 0.85 -12.07 24.29
C VAL A 96 -0.04 -13.04 25.04
N LEU A 97 -0.17 -12.85 26.36
CA LEU A 97 -1.07 -13.64 27.18
C LEU A 97 -2.52 -13.32 26.83
N ILE A 98 -3.33 -14.36 26.64
CA ILE A 98 -4.77 -14.22 26.38
C ILE A 98 -5.53 -14.81 27.56
N PRO A 99 -6.29 -14.03 28.34
CA PRO A 99 -7.16 -14.59 29.37
C PRO A 99 -8.17 -15.57 28.75
N LYS A 100 -8.52 -16.66 29.45
CA LYS A 100 -9.44 -17.69 28.93
C LYS A 100 -10.80 -17.13 28.46
N GLY A 101 -11.29 -16.05 29.08
CA GLY A 101 -12.53 -15.39 28.67
C GLY A 101 -12.39 -14.47 27.45
N ALA A 102 -11.17 -14.21 26.99
CA ALA A 102 -10.84 -13.29 25.91
C ALA A 102 -10.39 -13.99 24.62
N THR A 103 -10.55 -15.32 24.53
CA THR A 103 -10.27 -16.10 23.32
C THR A 103 -11.41 -16.04 22.29
N GLY A 104 -12.60 -15.60 22.69
CA GLY A 104 -13.78 -15.63 21.82
C GLY A 104 -14.05 -17.03 21.27
N THR A 105 -14.20 -17.14 19.95
CA THR A 105 -14.43 -18.40 19.23
C THR A 105 -13.15 -19.05 18.68
N ALA A 106 -11.98 -18.46 18.93
CA ALA A 106 -10.72 -18.93 18.39
C ALA A 106 -10.32 -20.30 18.96
N LYS A 107 -9.67 -21.10 18.13
CA LYS A 107 -9.16 -22.42 18.48
C LYS A 107 -7.63 -22.43 18.46
N THR A 108 -7.05 -23.31 19.27
CA THR A 108 -5.60 -23.54 19.27
C THR A 108 -5.11 -23.87 17.87
N GLY A 109 -4.02 -23.23 17.45
CA GLY A 109 -3.39 -23.40 16.16
C GLY A 109 -3.76 -22.35 15.12
N GLN A 110 -4.88 -21.64 15.30
CA GLN A 110 -5.39 -20.64 14.37
C GLN A 110 -4.56 -19.36 14.38
N VAL A 111 -4.54 -18.68 13.23
CA VAL A 111 -3.99 -17.33 13.09
C VAL A 111 -5.06 -16.33 13.52
N VAL A 112 -4.69 -15.44 14.44
CA VAL A 112 -5.60 -14.49 15.08
C VAL A 112 -5.02 -13.09 15.10
N VAL A 113 -5.91 -12.10 15.14
CA VAL A 113 -5.59 -10.70 15.41
C VAL A 113 -5.87 -10.41 16.86
N VAL A 114 -4.89 -9.82 17.55
CA VAL A 114 -4.95 -9.47 18.97
C VAL A 114 -4.97 -7.97 19.15
N ASP A 115 -5.95 -7.50 19.92
CA ASP A 115 -5.92 -6.18 20.54
C ASP A 115 -5.13 -6.26 21.83
N LEU A 116 -4.11 -5.41 21.98
CA LEU A 116 -3.36 -5.28 23.21
C LEU A 116 -4.21 -4.58 24.27
N VAL A 117 -4.41 -5.25 25.42
CA VAL A 117 -5.19 -4.73 26.56
C VAL A 117 -4.26 -4.17 27.61
N GLU A 118 -3.20 -4.92 27.95
CA GLU A 118 -2.14 -4.46 28.85
C GLU A 118 -0.79 -4.50 28.11
N PRO A 119 -0.06 -3.37 28.06
CA PRO A 119 1.25 -3.33 27.46
C PRO A 119 2.26 -4.19 28.23
N PRO A 120 3.38 -4.61 27.61
CA PRO A 120 4.42 -5.28 28.37
C PRO A 120 5.02 -4.29 29.36
N ALA A 121 5.46 -4.83 30.50
CA ALA A 121 6.20 -4.10 31.51
C ALA A 121 7.50 -4.87 31.80
N LEU A 122 8.45 -4.23 32.47
CA LEU A 122 9.77 -4.85 32.75
C LEU A 122 9.68 -6.24 33.42
N TYR A 123 8.62 -6.48 34.19
CA TYR A 123 8.32 -7.74 34.88
C TYR A 123 6.96 -8.35 34.52
N GLY A 124 6.27 -7.81 33.50
CA GLY A 124 4.92 -8.21 33.11
C GLY A 124 4.84 -8.54 31.62
N GLN A 125 4.26 -9.69 31.30
CA GLN A 125 3.98 -10.03 29.91
C GLN A 125 2.84 -9.17 29.37
N PRO A 126 2.83 -8.88 28.06
CA PRO A 126 1.71 -8.19 27.44
C PRO A 126 0.45 -9.06 27.54
N VAL A 127 -0.69 -8.44 27.81
CA VAL A 127 -2.00 -9.11 27.86
C VAL A 127 -2.86 -8.58 26.72
N GLY A 128 -3.53 -9.48 26.01
CA GLY A 128 -4.37 -9.13 24.89
C GLY A 128 -5.73 -9.83 24.92
N ARG A 129 -6.57 -9.45 23.97
CA ARG A 129 -7.83 -10.14 23.65
C ARG A 129 -7.88 -10.44 22.16
N ILE A 130 -8.52 -11.53 21.79
CA ILE A 130 -8.71 -11.87 20.39
C ILE A 130 -9.76 -10.94 19.79
N LYS A 131 -9.36 -10.18 18.77
CA LYS A 131 -10.22 -9.28 18.00
C LYS A 131 -10.89 -10.04 16.85
N GLU A 132 -10.11 -10.85 16.13
CA GLU A 132 -10.53 -11.51 14.91
C GLU A 132 -9.80 -12.86 14.76
N VAL A 133 -10.49 -13.85 14.19
CA VAL A 133 -9.89 -15.11 13.77
C VAL A 133 -9.73 -15.06 12.26
N LEU A 134 -8.50 -15.15 11.76
CA LEU A 134 -8.24 -15.10 10.31
C LEU A 134 -8.47 -16.46 9.66
N GLY A 135 -8.12 -17.55 10.35
CA GLY A 135 -8.25 -18.92 9.85
C GLY A 135 -7.16 -19.85 10.34
N GLU A 136 -6.95 -20.94 9.62
CA GLU A 136 -5.83 -21.86 9.82
C GLU A 136 -4.56 -21.36 9.11
N ILE A 137 -3.39 -21.75 9.60
CA ILE A 137 -2.11 -21.27 9.04
C ILE A 137 -1.83 -21.80 7.62
N ASP A 138 -2.45 -22.93 7.26
CA ASP A 138 -2.35 -23.61 5.97
C ASP A 138 -3.49 -23.25 5.00
N ASP A 139 -4.40 -22.36 5.41
CA ASP A 139 -5.46 -21.87 4.53
C ASP A 139 -4.87 -21.12 3.32
N PRO A 140 -5.37 -21.35 2.09
CA PRO A 140 -4.91 -20.62 0.91
C PRO A 140 -5.07 -19.10 1.06
N GLY A 141 -3.97 -18.34 0.88
CA GLY A 141 -3.98 -16.89 0.95
C GLY A 141 -3.78 -16.32 2.36
N MET A 142 -3.62 -17.17 3.39
CA MET A 142 -3.31 -16.74 4.75
C MET A 142 -2.01 -15.92 4.82
N GLU A 143 -1.01 -16.27 4.01
CA GLU A 143 0.24 -15.54 3.88
C GLU A 143 0.04 -14.09 3.42
N ILE A 144 -0.97 -13.86 2.56
CA ILE A 144 -1.33 -12.54 2.07
C ILE A 144 -2.05 -11.77 3.17
N GLU A 145 -3.04 -12.38 3.85
CA GLU A 145 -3.76 -11.76 4.97
C GLU A 145 -2.82 -11.31 6.10
N ILE A 146 -1.84 -12.16 6.45
CA ILE A 146 -0.79 -11.83 7.42
C ILE A 146 0.03 -10.64 6.92
N ALA A 147 0.49 -10.64 5.67
CA ALA A 147 1.31 -9.56 5.12
C ALA A 147 0.54 -8.22 5.10
N VAL A 148 -0.71 -8.23 4.63
CA VAL A 148 -1.58 -7.04 4.55
C VAL A 148 -1.70 -6.37 5.92
N ARG A 149 -2.04 -7.12 6.96
CA ARG A 149 -2.20 -6.55 8.30
C ARG A 149 -0.85 -6.21 8.96
N LYS A 150 0.20 -7.04 8.77
CA LYS A 150 1.54 -6.83 9.35
C LYS A 150 2.19 -5.54 8.86
N TYR A 151 2.04 -5.26 7.57
CA TYR A 151 2.53 -4.04 6.96
C TYR A 151 1.49 -2.91 6.97
N SER A 152 0.34 -3.14 7.60
CA SER A 152 -0.76 -2.17 7.72
C SER A 152 -1.17 -1.61 6.36
N VAL A 153 -1.21 -2.47 5.34
CA VAL A 153 -1.65 -2.11 3.99
C VAL A 153 -3.15 -1.78 4.07
N PRO A 154 -3.56 -0.54 3.73
CA PRO A 154 -4.97 -0.16 3.68
C PRO A 154 -5.68 -0.99 2.61
N HIS A 155 -6.61 -1.84 3.04
CA HIS A 155 -7.29 -2.81 2.17
C HIS A 155 -8.80 -2.65 2.16
N GLU A 156 -9.39 -2.09 3.22
CA GLU A 156 -10.82 -1.73 3.28
C GLU A 156 -11.04 -0.29 2.82
N PHE A 157 -12.03 -0.07 1.95
CA PHE A 157 -12.40 1.28 1.52
C PHE A 157 -13.36 1.89 2.55
N SER A 158 -13.25 3.19 2.80
CA SER A 158 -14.23 3.87 3.66
C SER A 158 -15.65 3.76 3.10
N GLU A 159 -16.65 3.80 4.00
CA GLU A 159 -18.07 3.79 3.60
C GLU A 159 -18.39 4.96 2.66
N ALA A 160 -17.77 6.12 2.88
CA ALA A 160 -17.93 7.32 2.06
C ALA A 160 -17.38 7.11 0.64
N CYS A 161 -16.21 6.47 0.49
CA CYS A 161 -15.62 6.13 -0.81
C CYS A 161 -16.52 5.15 -1.58
N ILE A 162 -16.99 4.08 -0.92
CA ILE A 162 -17.91 3.12 -1.55
C ILE A 162 -19.24 3.78 -1.94
N ALA A 163 -19.79 4.65 -1.08
CA ALA A 163 -21.01 5.39 -1.38
C ALA A 163 -20.82 6.31 -2.59
N GLN A 164 -19.72 7.07 -2.66
CA GLN A 164 -19.39 7.91 -3.81
C GLN A 164 -19.24 7.06 -5.09
N ALA A 165 -18.48 5.96 -5.03
CA ALA A 165 -18.25 5.09 -6.17
C ALA A 165 -19.57 4.53 -6.76
N ARG A 166 -20.55 4.20 -5.90
CA ARG A 166 -21.88 3.75 -6.34
C ARG A 166 -22.64 4.80 -7.15
N THR A 167 -22.39 6.10 -6.94
CA THR A 167 -23.04 7.19 -7.69
C THR A 167 -22.49 7.39 -9.10
N LEU A 168 -21.30 6.85 -9.39
CA LEU A 168 -20.68 6.95 -10.71
C LEU A 168 -21.51 6.22 -11.78
N PRO A 169 -21.48 6.67 -13.04
CA PRO A 169 -22.19 5.97 -14.11
C PRO A 169 -21.58 4.58 -14.38
N GLU A 170 -22.33 3.69 -15.04
CA GLU A 170 -21.79 2.39 -15.47
C GLU A 170 -21.00 2.50 -16.79
N LYS A 171 -21.24 3.56 -17.56
CA LYS A 171 -20.64 3.80 -18.88
C LYS A 171 -20.40 5.30 -19.09
N VAL A 172 -19.48 5.64 -19.98
CA VAL A 172 -19.25 7.02 -20.42
C VAL A 172 -20.56 7.61 -20.96
N ARG A 173 -20.97 8.77 -20.44
CA ARG A 173 -22.22 9.42 -20.85
C ARG A 173 -21.95 10.39 -22.01
N PRO A 174 -22.95 10.71 -22.84
CA PRO A 174 -22.80 11.68 -23.93
C PRO A 174 -22.26 13.04 -23.48
N GLN A 175 -22.65 13.51 -22.29
CA GLN A 175 -22.16 14.77 -21.74
C GLN A 175 -20.66 14.74 -21.39
N ASP A 176 -20.13 13.57 -21.00
CA ASP A 176 -18.72 13.42 -20.60
C ASP A 176 -17.79 13.49 -21.82
N LYS A 177 -18.31 13.25 -23.03
CA LYS A 177 -17.59 13.37 -24.30
C LYS A 177 -17.42 14.83 -24.78
N LYS A 178 -18.17 15.78 -24.21
CA LYS A 178 -18.20 17.16 -24.69
C LYS A 178 -16.83 17.82 -24.49
N GLY A 179 -16.28 18.40 -25.57
CA GLY A 179 -14.99 19.11 -25.53
C GLY A 179 -13.77 18.20 -25.58
N ARG A 180 -13.96 16.89 -25.80
CA ARG A 180 -12.89 15.91 -25.99
C ARG A 180 -12.69 15.62 -27.46
N ILE A 181 -11.46 15.26 -27.84
CA ILE A 181 -11.16 14.77 -29.19
C ILE A 181 -11.75 13.37 -29.34
N ASP A 182 -12.42 13.11 -30.45
CA ASP A 182 -12.93 11.78 -30.78
C ASP A 182 -11.83 10.98 -31.49
N LEU A 183 -11.38 9.89 -30.85
CA LEU A 183 -10.39 8.94 -31.39
C LEU A 183 -11.01 7.54 -31.50
N THR A 184 -12.33 7.42 -31.51
CA THR A 184 -13.01 6.11 -31.53
C THR A 184 -12.82 5.35 -32.85
N ASP A 185 -12.42 6.02 -33.93
CA ASP A 185 -12.05 5.42 -35.22
C ASP A 185 -10.55 5.12 -35.35
N VAL A 186 -9.74 5.52 -34.36
CA VAL A 186 -8.30 5.22 -34.32
C VAL A 186 -8.09 3.81 -33.77
N PRO A 187 -7.30 2.94 -34.43
CA PRO A 187 -7.01 1.57 -33.98
C PRO A 187 -6.12 1.47 -32.73
N LEU A 188 -6.49 2.13 -31.64
CA LEU A 188 -5.83 2.02 -30.33
C LEU A 188 -6.03 0.60 -29.78
N VAL A 189 -4.98 0.06 -29.17
CA VAL A 189 -4.97 -1.27 -28.52
C VAL A 189 -4.34 -1.20 -27.14
N THR A 190 -4.73 -2.11 -26.26
CA THR A 190 -4.13 -2.34 -24.94
C THR A 190 -3.20 -3.57 -25.01
N ILE A 191 -2.06 -3.57 -24.31
CA ILE A 191 -1.08 -4.67 -24.36
C ILE A 191 -0.60 -4.98 -22.95
N ASP A 192 -1.22 -5.98 -22.32
CA ASP A 192 -1.06 -6.28 -20.91
C ASP A 192 -0.87 -7.78 -20.64
N GLY A 193 -0.58 -8.13 -19.39
CA GLY A 193 -0.54 -9.52 -18.95
C GLY A 193 -1.92 -10.20 -19.00
N GLU A 194 -1.96 -11.52 -19.20
CA GLU A 194 -3.21 -12.29 -19.34
C GLU A 194 -4.18 -12.14 -18.14
N ASP A 195 -3.62 -11.92 -16.94
CA ASP A 195 -4.38 -11.73 -15.71
C ASP A 195 -4.76 -10.27 -15.40
N ALA A 196 -4.34 -9.30 -16.24
CA ALA A 196 -4.63 -7.89 -16.02
C ALA A 196 -6.12 -7.57 -16.20
N ARG A 197 -6.61 -6.59 -15.45
CA ARG A 197 -8.03 -6.15 -15.48
C ARG A 197 -8.17 -4.62 -15.50
N ASP A 198 -7.11 -3.94 -15.14
CA ASP A 198 -6.89 -2.51 -15.04
C ASP A 198 -5.98 -2.05 -16.20
N PHE A 199 -6.57 -1.84 -17.37
CA PHE A 199 -5.84 -1.38 -18.55
C PHE A 199 -5.71 0.15 -18.51
N ASP A 200 -4.59 0.66 -18.02
CA ASP A 200 -4.40 2.09 -17.79
C ASP A 200 -3.93 2.84 -19.05
N ASP A 201 -3.29 2.15 -20.00
CA ASP A 201 -2.74 2.73 -21.21
C ASP A 201 -3.12 1.97 -22.49
N ALA A 202 -3.29 2.73 -23.57
CA ALA A 202 -3.50 2.21 -24.92
C ALA A 202 -2.62 2.96 -25.92
N VAL A 203 -2.19 2.25 -26.96
CA VAL A 203 -1.20 2.76 -27.91
C VAL A 203 -1.64 2.62 -29.36
N TYR A 204 -1.22 3.57 -30.19
CA TYR A 204 -1.35 3.52 -31.65
C TYR A 204 -0.17 4.25 -32.29
N CYS A 205 0.35 3.75 -33.42
CA CYS A 205 1.35 4.49 -34.18
C CYS A 205 1.17 4.35 -35.69
N GLU A 206 1.61 5.39 -36.42
CA GLU A 206 1.62 5.42 -37.88
C GLU A 206 2.86 6.15 -38.41
N PRO A 207 3.37 5.79 -39.61
CA PRO A 207 4.44 6.55 -40.24
C PRO A 207 4.02 8.00 -40.49
N ALA A 208 4.87 8.96 -40.12
CA ALA A 208 4.60 10.38 -40.28
C ALA A 208 5.79 11.12 -40.90
N THR A 209 5.53 12.29 -41.48
CA THR A 209 6.57 13.20 -41.96
C THR A 209 6.30 14.60 -41.44
N MET A 210 7.25 15.15 -40.69
CA MET A 210 7.19 16.49 -40.13
C MET A 210 7.98 17.47 -41.00
N GLY A 211 7.43 18.66 -41.25
CA GLY A 211 8.05 19.68 -42.08
C GLY A 211 7.75 19.53 -43.58
N ARG A 212 8.45 20.31 -44.41
CA ARG A 212 8.24 20.34 -45.88
C ARG A 212 9.58 20.46 -46.61
N GLY A 213 9.64 19.93 -47.83
CA GLY A 213 10.82 20.07 -48.69
C GLY A 213 12.05 19.31 -48.15
N LYS A 214 13.25 19.89 -48.31
CA LYS A 214 14.52 19.24 -47.95
C LYS A 214 14.75 19.09 -46.44
N SER A 215 13.98 19.79 -45.61
CA SER A 215 14.03 19.69 -44.14
C SER A 215 12.94 18.79 -43.57
N ALA A 216 12.21 18.06 -44.42
CA ALA A 216 11.20 17.12 -43.97
C ALA A 216 11.85 15.91 -43.28
N THR A 217 11.45 15.66 -42.04
CA THR A 217 11.92 14.53 -41.24
C THR A 217 10.88 13.43 -41.27
N LYS A 218 11.30 12.23 -41.67
CA LYS A 218 10.47 11.02 -41.57
C LYS A 218 10.57 10.44 -40.16
N GLY A 219 9.47 9.92 -39.65
CA GLY A 219 9.39 9.33 -38.33
C GLY A 219 8.04 8.63 -38.15
N TRP A 220 7.56 8.63 -36.92
CA TRP A 220 6.30 8.04 -36.51
C TRP A 220 5.49 9.05 -35.73
N ARG A 221 4.18 9.06 -35.95
CA ARG A 221 3.24 9.61 -34.99
C ARG A 221 2.89 8.50 -34.00
N LEU A 222 3.02 8.78 -32.71
CA LEU A 222 2.70 7.86 -31.63
C LEU A 222 1.64 8.52 -30.75
N LEU A 223 0.53 7.81 -30.54
CA LEU A 223 -0.50 8.15 -29.57
C LEU A 223 -0.35 7.23 -28.37
N VAL A 224 -0.27 7.81 -27.18
CA VAL A 224 -0.38 7.12 -25.90
C VAL A 224 -1.60 7.68 -25.19
N ALA A 225 -2.65 6.88 -25.07
CA ALA A 225 -3.89 7.23 -24.38
C ALA A 225 -3.87 6.63 -22.97
N ILE A 226 -3.92 7.48 -21.95
CA ILE A 226 -3.96 7.08 -20.54
C ILE A 226 -5.37 7.26 -19.99
N ALA A 227 -5.88 6.29 -19.23
CA ALA A 227 -7.19 6.38 -18.59
C ALA A 227 -7.37 7.70 -17.81
N ASP A 228 -8.49 8.39 -18.05
CA ASP A 228 -8.74 9.69 -17.42
C ASP A 228 -9.35 9.53 -16.01
N VAL A 229 -8.53 9.04 -15.07
CA VAL A 229 -8.92 8.86 -13.65
C VAL A 229 -9.37 10.18 -13.04
N SER A 230 -8.71 11.28 -13.40
CA SER A 230 -8.97 12.62 -12.85
C SER A 230 -10.37 13.16 -13.16
N HIS A 231 -11.01 12.65 -14.24
CA HIS A 231 -12.40 12.96 -14.54
C HIS A 231 -13.38 12.38 -13.51
N TYR A 232 -13.04 11.26 -12.87
CA TYR A 232 -13.93 10.57 -11.92
C TYR A 232 -13.55 10.76 -10.46
N VAL A 233 -12.30 11.12 -10.18
CA VAL A 233 -11.75 11.31 -8.84
C VAL A 233 -11.33 12.77 -8.66
N GLU A 234 -12.25 13.57 -8.13
CA GLU A 234 -11.98 14.99 -7.82
C GLU A 234 -11.16 15.12 -6.53
N THR A 235 -10.23 16.07 -6.52
CA THR A 235 -9.42 16.37 -5.33
C THR A 235 -10.29 16.72 -4.13
N GLY A 236 -10.00 16.10 -2.99
CA GLY A 236 -10.73 16.24 -1.74
C GLY A 236 -12.03 15.42 -1.67
N SER A 237 -12.36 14.63 -2.70
CA SER A 237 -13.49 13.70 -2.64
C SER A 237 -13.18 12.47 -1.76
N ALA A 238 -14.21 11.69 -1.40
CA ALA A 238 -14.00 10.52 -0.54
C ALA A 238 -13.13 9.45 -1.23
N ILE A 239 -13.27 9.26 -2.55
CA ILE A 239 -12.41 8.37 -3.32
C ILE A 239 -10.97 8.88 -3.34
N ASP A 240 -10.75 10.20 -3.47
CA ASP A 240 -9.41 10.81 -3.46
C ASP A 240 -8.70 10.61 -2.12
N ILE A 241 -9.41 10.79 -1.00
CA ILE A 241 -8.87 10.58 0.35
C ILE A 241 -8.42 9.12 0.56
N ASP A 242 -9.26 8.15 0.19
CA ASP A 242 -8.89 6.72 0.27
C ASP A 242 -7.74 6.38 -0.69
N ALA A 243 -7.74 6.94 -1.91
CA ALA A 243 -6.66 6.73 -2.87
C ALA A 243 -5.33 7.30 -2.37
N TYR A 244 -5.36 8.46 -1.71
CA TYR A 244 -4.19 9.10 -1.12
C TYR A 244 -3.59 8.27 0.02
N ASP A 245 -4.44 7.73 0.91
CA ASP A 245 -4.01 6.84 2.01
C ASP A 245 -3.40 5.52 1.48
N ARG A 246 -4.00 4.97 0.42
CA ARG A 246 -3.50 3.76 -0.26
C ARG A 246 -2.23 3.99 -1.04
N ALA A 247 -2.07 5.19 -1.62
CA ALA A 247 -0.98 5.66 -2.48
C ALA A 247 -0.75 4.87 -3.78
N THR A 248 -0.89 3.54 -3.77
CA THR A 248 -0.70 2.65 -4.92
C THR A 248 -1.48 1.35 -4.74
N SER A 249 -1.73 0.64 -5.84
CA SER A 249 -2.23 -0.73 -5.80
C SER A 249 -1.12 -1.68 -5.34
N VAL A 250 -1.44 -2.66 -4.50
CA VAL A 250 -0.49 -3.68 -4.05
C VAL A 250 -0.79 -5.02 -4.71
N TYR A 251 0.15 -5.49 -5.54
CA TYR A 251 0.04 -6.73 -6.29
C TYR A 251 0.73 -7.88 -5.54
N PHE A 252 -0.06 -8.72 -4.87
CA PHE A 252 0.41 -9.99 -4.32
C PHE A 252 0.30 -11.09 -5.37
N PRO A 253 1.06 -12.20 -5.22
CA PRO A 253 0.79 -13.40 -6.00
C PRO A 253 -0.69 -13.79 -5.86
N ARG A 254 -1.45 -13.78 -6.97
CA ARG A 254 -2.87 -14.17 -7.06
C ARG A 254 -3.89 -13.24 -6.39
N ARG A 255 -3.49 -12.08 -5.85
CA ARG A 255 -4.44 -11.09 -5.30
C ARG A 255 -3.93 -9.67 -5.47
N VAL A 256 -4.81 -8.77 -5.87
CA VAL A 256 -4.52 -7.33 -5.95
C VAL A 256 -5.31 -6.61 -4.87
N ILE A 257 -4.68 -5.67 -4.19
CA ILE A 257 -5.35 -4.68 -3.34
C ILE A 257 -5.37 -3.38 -4.13
N PRO A 258 -6.52 -3.00 -4.72
CA PRO A 258 -6.56 -1.89 -5.63
C PRO A 258 -6.51 -0.56 -4.88
N MET A 259 -5.87 0.44 -5.49
CA MET A 259 -5.86 1.82 -5.01
C MET A 259 -7.25 2.45 -5.08
N LEU A 260 -8.01 2.13 -6.13
CA LEU A 260 -9.35 2.67 -6.40
C LEU A 260 -10.42 1.56 -6.31
N PRO A 261 -11.69 1.90 -6.02
CA PRO A 261 -12.78 0.94 -6.08
C PRO A 261 -12.87 0.25 -7.44
N GLU A 262 -13.25 -1.03 -7.47
CA GLU A 262 -13.28 -1.85 -8.69
C GLU A 262 -14.10 -1.24 -9.84
N LYS A 263 -15.16 -0.49 -9.52
CA LYS A 263 -15.98 0.22 -10.51
C LYS A 263 -15.18 1.24 -11.33
N LEU A 264 -14.14 1.81 -10.73
CA LEU A 264 -13.16 2.65 -11.42
C LEU A 264 -12.06 1.79 -12.04
N SER A 265 -11.30 1.06 -11.21
CA SER A 265 -10.07 0.38 -11.66
C SER A 265 -10.30 -0.64 -12.77
N ASN A 266 -11.40 -1.41 -12.72
CA ASN A 266 -11.70 -2.45 -13.71
C ASN A 266 -12.80 -2.00 -14.69
N GLY A 267 -13.39 -0.84 -14.44
CA GLY A 267 -14.56 -0.33 -15.14
C GLY A 267 -14.24 0.95 -15.91
N LEU A 268 -14.66 2.08 -15.36
CA LEU A 268 -14.61 3.40 -16.00
C LEU A 268 -13.20 3.90 -16.33
N CYS A 269 -12.20 3.49 -15.56
CA CYS A 269 -10.79 3.86 -15.73
C CYS A 269 -9.94 2.71 -16.31
N SER A 270 -10.55 1.60 -16.72
CA SER A 270 -9.86 0.57 -17.50
C SER A 270 -10.28 0.71 -18.96
N LEU A 271 -9.29 0.85 -19.85
CA LEU A 271 -9.39 1.01 -21.30
C LEU A 271 -9.84 -0.27 -22.02
N ASN A 272 -10.86 -0.92 -21.46
CA ASN A 272 -11.44 -2.16 -21.92
C ASN A 272 -11.78 -2.15 -23.43
N PRO A 273 -11.66 -3.30 -24.11
CA PRO A 273 -11.98 -3.42 -25.53
C PRO A 273 -13.47 -3.19 -25.78
N GLU A 274 -13.75 -2.66 -26.97
CA GLU A 274 -15.10 -2.52 -27.52
C GLU A 274 -16.07 -1.66 -26.69
N VAL A 275 -15.54 -0.68 -25.97
CA VAL A 275 -16.32 0.28 -25.19
C VAL A 275 -15.68 1.67 -25.18
N ASP A 276 -16.53 2.70 -25.19
CA ASP A 276 -16.07 4.09 -25.04
C ASP A 276 -15.36 4.29 -23.70
N ARG A 277 -14.18 4.90 -23.73
CA ARG A 277 -13.44 5.32 -22.54
C ARG A 277 -12.88 6.73 -22.67
N LEU A 278 -12.87 7.43 -21.54
CA LEU A 278 -12.25 8.75 -21.45
C LEU A 278 -10.77 8.56 -21.19
N CYS A 279 -9.95 9.29 -21.92
CA CYS A 279 -8.50 9.25 -21.77
C CYS A 279 -7.89 10.64 -21.88
N MET A 280 -6.69 10.77 -21.32
CA MET A 280 -5.75 11.84 -21.59
C MET A 280 -4.72 11.32 -22.59
N VAL A 281 -4.56 11.98 -23.72
CA VAL A 281 -3.70 11.51 -24.81
C VAL A 281 -2.43 12.34 -24.87
N CYS A 282 -1.30 11.66 -24.98
CA CYS A 282 -0.04 12.22 -25.44
C CYS A 282 0.14 11.87 -26.92
N ASP A 283 0.13 12.88 -27.79
CA ASP A 283 0.30 12.74 -29.24
C ASP A 283 1.67 13.29 -29.64
N MET A 284 2.55 12.40 -30.08
CA MET A 284 3.97 12.66 -30.25
C MET A 284 4.43 12.37 -31.67
N PHE A 285 5.45 13.10 -32.12
CA PHE A 285 6.26 12.70 -33.27
C PHE A 285 7.62 12.20 -32.80
N VAL A 286 7.92 10.96 -33.20
CA VAL A 286 9.16 10.24 -32.88
C VAL A 286 10.01 10.13 -34.15
N GLY A 287 11.23 10.61 -34.10
CA GLY A 287 12.20 10.52 -35.19
C GLY A 287 12.63 9.08 -35.47
N ALA A 288 13.30 8.86 -36.60
CA ALA A 288 13.84 7.53 -36.96
C ALA A 288 14.95 7.05 -36.00
N ASP A 289 15.56 7.96 -35.25
CA ASP A 289 16.52 7.72 -34.18
C ASP A 289 15.86 7.44 -32.81
N GLY A 290 14.54 7.54 -32.71
CA GLY A 290 13.78 7.37 -31.47
C GLY A 290 13.58 8.64 -30.66
N GLU A 291 14.07 9.79 -31.13
CA GLU A 291 13.94 11.06 -30.41
C GLU A 291 12.54 11.67 -30.57
N VAL A 292 11.95 12.12 -29.46
CA VAL A 292 10.67 12.84 -29.48
C VAL A 292 10.94 14.30 -29.84
N THR A 293 10.44 14.76 -30.98
CA THR A 293 10.74 16.12 -31.48
C THR A 293 9.56 17.08 -31.42
N ALA A 294 8.34 16.56 -31.23
CA ALA A 294 7.16 17.35 -30.89
C ALA A 294 6.15 16.49 -30.13
N TYR A 295 5.36 17.13 -29.26
CA TYR A 295 4.27 16.49 -28.55
C TYR A 295 3.16 17.49 -28.22
N GLN A 296 1.96 16.98 -27.96
CA GLN A 296 0.85 17.72 -27.38
C GLN A 296 0.01 16.80 -26.49
N PHE A 297 -0.70 17.40 -25.54
CA PHE A 297 -1.62 16.70 -24.64
C PHE A 297 -3.05 17.19 -24.85
N TYR A 298 -4.00 16.27 -24.88
CA TYR A 298 -5.43 16.62 -24.95
C TYR A 298 -6.33 15.53 -24.38
N PRO A 299 -7.49 15.90 -23.80
CA PRO A 299 -8.50 14.95 -23.40
C PRO A 299 -9.22 14.38 -24.63
N ALA A 300 -9.45 13.06 -24.63
CA ALA A 300 -10.10 12.35 -25.71
C ALA A 300 -11.14 11.35 -25.22
N VAL A 301 -11.95 10.86 -26.15
CA VAL A 301 -12.72 9.62 -26.03
C VAL A 301 -12.14 8.62 -27.02
N MET A 302 -11.90 7.40 -26.56
CA MET A 302 -11.32 6.32 -27.37
C MET A 302 -12.17 5.05 -27.31
N TRP A 303 -11.89 4.15 -28.25
CA TRP A 303 -12.44 2.80 -28.33
C TRP A 303 -11.27 1.84 -28.55
N SER A 304 -10.96 0.98 -27.57
CA SER A 304 -9.91 -0.02 -27.75
C SER A 304 -10.39 -1.11 -28.71
N HIS A 305 -9.57 -1.42 -29.72
CA HIS A 305 -9.87 -2.37 -30.78
C HIS A 305 -9.32 -3.79 -30.51
N ALA A 306 -8.46 -3.95 -29.51
CA ALA A 306 -7.93 -5.23 -29.04
C ALA A 306 -7.40 -5.13 -27.61
#